data_AF-A0A1T5CH93-F1
#
_entry.id   AF-A0A1T5CH93-F1
#
_cell.length_a   1.000
_cell.length_b   1.000
_cell.length_c   1.000
_cell.angle_alpha   90.00
_cell.angle_beta   90.00
_cell.angle_gamma   90.00
#
_symmetry.space_group_name_H-M   'P 1'
#
loop_
_entity.id
_entity.type
_entity.pdbx_description
1 polymer ?
#
loop_
_entity_poly.entity_id
_entity_poly.type
_entity_poly.pdbx_seq_one_letter_code
_entity_poly.pdbx_strand_id
1 'polypeptide(L)'
;MSTAILEIIDVLFFAFHTALILFNVFGWLVPAWRLANLITLLLTVFSWLVLGFWYGWGYFICVDWHWYVRELLGYQNTSSSYIHFLVLKITGIDFPINLVDTITATVLFLVVVISSYLNIKKWKSK
;
A
#
# COMPACT_ATOMS: atom_id res chain seq x y z
N MET A 1 -23.30 -4.42 -12.68
CA MET A 1 -22.24 -5.46 -12.83
C MET A 1 -22.76 -6.75 -12.22
N SER A 2 -22.43 -7.91 -12.78
CA SER A 2 -22.76 -9.17 -12.10
C SER A 2 -21.90 -9.33 -10.84
N THR A 3 -22.43 -9.99 -9.82
CA THR A 3 -21.72 -10.26 -8.55
C THR A 3 -20.38 -10.96 -8.78
N ALA A 4 -20.34 -11.95 -9.68
CA ALA A 4 -19.12 -12.67 -10.03
C ALA A 4 -17.99 -11.76 -10.54
N ILE A 5 -18.31 -10.71 -11.31
CA ILE A 5 -17.29 -9.76 -11.79
C ILE A 5 -16.73 -8.94 -10.62
N LEU A 6 -17.58 -8.52 -9.69
CA LEU A 6 -17.15 -7.76 -8.51
C LEU A 6 -16.25 -8.60 -7.59
N GLU A 7 -16.55 -9.88 -7.39
CA GLU A 7 -15.70 -10.80 -6.61
C GLU A 7 -14.32 -10.98 -7.25
N ILE A 8 -14.25 -11.10 -8.58
CA ILE A 8 -12.96 -11.17 -9.29
C ILE A 8 -12.16 -9.88 -9.04
N ILE A 9 -12.81 -8.72 -9.10
CA ILE A 9 -12.16 -7.43 -8.87
C ILE A 9 -11.68 -7.29 -7.43
N ASP A 10 -12.46 -7.76 -6.43
CA ASP A 10 -12.05 -7.79 -5.01
C ASP A 10 -10.75 -8.58 -4.84
N VAL A 11 -10.68 -9.80 -5.40
CA VAL A 11 -9.47 -10.64 -5.35
C VAL A 11 -8.29 -9.98 -6.07
N LEU A 12 -8.53 -9.37 -7.23
CA LEU A 12 -7.49 -8.63 -7.96
C LEU A 12 -6.96 -7.45 -7.16
N PHE A 13 -7.82 -6.71 -6.45
CA PHE A 13 -7.37 -5.64 -5.57
C PHE A 13 -6.55 -6.16 -4.40
N PHE A 14 -6.93 -7.26 -3.76
CA PHE A 14 -6.09 -7.89 -2.73
C PHE A 14 -4.71 -8.26 -3.26
N ALA A 15 -4.66 -8.94 -4.42
CA ALA A 15 -3.41 -9.34 -5.04
C ALA A 15 -2.55 -8.13 -5.41
N PHE A 16 -3.15 -7.12 -6.04
CA PHE A 16 -2.48 -5.89 -6.45
C PHE A 16 -1.90 -5.13 -5.25
N HIS A 17 -2.69 -4.88 -4.21
CA HIS A 17 -2.21 -4.14 -3.04
C HIS A 17 -1.11 -4.92 -2.32
N THR A 18 -1.27 -6.23 -2.15
CA THR A 18 -0.24 -7.07 -1.52
C THR A 18 1.05 -7.03 -2.32
N ALA A 19 0.97 -7.18 -3.65
CA ALA A 19 2.13 -7.10 -4.53
C ALA A 19 2.79 -5.71 -4.48
N LEU A 20 2.01 -4.63 -4.48
CA LEU A 20 2.51 -3.26 -4.40
C LEU A 20 3.21 -3.00 -3.05
N ILE A 21 2.64 -3.47 -1.94
CA ILE A 21 3.24 -3.36 -0.61
C ILE A 21 4.58 -4.11 -0.58
N LEU A 22 4.60 -5.38 -1.00
CA LEU A 22 5.84 -6.16 -1.04
C LEU A 22 6.88 -5.53 -1.98
N PHE A 23 6.45 -5.00 -3.13
CA PHE A 23 7.34 -4.30 -4.04
C PHE A 23 7.89 -3.02 -3.42
N ASN A 24 7.08 -2.23 -2.69
CA ASN A 24 7.55 -1.05 -1.96
C ASN A 24 8.57 -1.44 -0.87
N VAL A 25 8.32 -2.51 -0.12
CA VAL A 25 9.17 -2.96 0.99
C VAL A 25 10.48 -3.59 0.50
N PHE A 26 10.47 -4.37 -0.58
CA PHE A 26 11.61 -5.20 -1.00
C PHE A 26 12.19 -4.85 -2.38
N GLY A 27 11.50 -4.05 -3.20
CA GLY A 27 11.89 -3.78 -4.59
C GLY A 27 13.26 -3.10 -4.74
N TRP A 28 13.75 -2.41 -3.71
CA TRP A 28 15.08 -1.80 -3.68
C TRP A 28 16.23 -2.82 -3.64
N LEU A 29 15.97 -4.08 -3.23
CA LEU A 29 16.96 -5.15 -3.19
C LEU A 29 17.51 -5.45 -4.59
N VAL A 30 16.64 -5.44 -5.61
CA VAL A 30 17.01 -5.76 -6.99
C VAL A 30 17.49 -4.50 -7.73
N PRO A 31 18.77 -4.42 -8.18
CA PRO A 31 19.33 -3.20 -8.79
C PRO A 31 18.60 -2.69 -10.04
N ALA A 32 17.95 -3.60 -10.78
CA ALA A 32 17.16 -3.28 -11.96
C ALA A 32 15.84 -2.56 -11.60
N TRP A 33 15.26 -2.84 -10.44
CA TRP A 33 13.96 -2.31 -10.03
C TRP A 33 14.03 -1.08 -9.14
N ARG A 34 15.22 -0.70 -8.65
CA ARG A 34 15.41 0.43 -7.72
C ARG A 34 14.75 1.74 -8.13
N LEU A 35 14.80 2.09 -9.43
CA LEU A 35 14.16 3.31 -9.91
C LEU A 35 12.63 3.18 -9.87
N ALA A 36 12.09 2.06 -10.34
CA ALA A 36 10.65 1.79 -10.30
C ALA A 36 10.13 1.74 -8.85
N ASN A 37 10.85 1.08 -7.94
CA ASN A 37 10.55 1.05 -6.51
C ASN A 37 10.57 2.46 -5.89
N LEU A 38 11.54 3.30 -6.23
CA LEU A 38 11.56 4.67 -5.74
C LEU A 38 10.36 5.48 -6.25
N ILE A 39 9.99 5.32 -7.52
CA ILE A 39 8.81 5.98 -8.10
C ILE A 39 7.54 5.54 -7.36
N THR A 40 7.33 4.24 -7.12
CA THR A 40 6.14 3.76 -6.41
C THR A 40 6.10 4.27 -4.97
N LEU A 41 7.23 4.27 -4.27
CA LEU A 41 7.35 4.82 -2.91
C LEU A 41 7.03 6.31 -2.86
N LEU A 42 7.54 7.11 -3.80
CA LEU A 42 7.25 8.54 -3.89
C LEU A 42 5.77 8.79 -4.19
N LEU A 43 5.15 8.00 -5.06
CA LEU A 43 3.70 8.08 -5.31
C LEU A 43 2.89 7.74 -4.06
N THR A 44 3.30 6.73 -3.28
CA THR A 44 2.65 6.38 -2.01
C THR A 44 2.78 7.50 -1.00
N VAL A 45 3.99 8.03 -0.78
CA VAL A 45 4.22 9.16 0.14
C VAL A 45 3.48 10.41 -0.32
N PHE A 46 3.49 10.70 -1.62
CA PHE A 46 2.75 11.83 -2.18
C PHE A 46 1.24 11.68 -1.92
N SER A 47 0.68 10.50 -2.13
CA SER A 47 -0.72 10.21 -1.81
C SER A 47 -1.01 10.42 -0.33
N TRP A 48 -0.14 9.95 0.58
CA TRP A 48 -0.33 10.12 2.01
C TRP A 48 -0.23 11.58 2.48
N LEU A 49 0.72 12.35 1.96
CA LEU A 49 0.97 13.72 2.40
C LEU A 49 0.03 14.73 1.73
N VAL A 50 -0.24 14.56 0.44
CA VAL A 50 -1.06 15.49 -0.34
C VAL A 50 -2.51 15.08 -0.21
N LEU A 51 -2.88 13.90 -0.69
CA LEU A 51 -4.29 13.47 -0.67
C LEU A 51 -4.76 13.16 0.76
N GLY A 52 -3.88 12.64 1.62
CA GLY A 52 -4.22 12.38 3.01
C GLY A 52 -4.55 13.63 3.83
N PHE A 53 -4.17 14.83 3.38
CA PHE A 53 -4.63 16.07 3.99
C PHE A 53 -6.15 16.25 3.90
N TRP A 54 -6.78 15.80 2.80
CA TRP A 54 -8.23 15.90 2.61
C TRP A 54 -8.98 14.62 3.00
N TYR A 55 -8.40 13.46 2.72
CA TYR A 55 -9.08 12.17 2.82
C TYR A 55 -8.67 11.32 4.03
N GLY A 56 -7.67 11.77 4.80
CA GLY A 56 -7.20 11.10 6.02
C GLY A 56 -5.82 10.46 5.90
N TRP A 57 -5.20 10.20 7.05
CA TRP A 57 -3.87 9.63 7.12
C TRP A 57 -3.81 8.27 6.42
N GLY A 58 -2.80 8.07 5.58
CA GLY A 58 -2.62 6.79 4.90
C GLY A 58 -3.36 6.62 3.58
N TYR A 59 -4.02 7.67 3.09
CA TYR A 59 -4.90 7.61 1.93
C TYR A 59 -4.19 7.16 0.63
N PHE A 60 -4.87 6.29 -0.14
CA PHE A 60 -4.44 5.85 -1.46
C PHE A 60 -5.64 5.57 -2.37
N ILE A 61 -5.65 6.11 -3.59
CA ILE A 61 -6.83 6.06 -4.48
C ILE A 61 -7.29 4.63 -4.82
N CYS A 62 -6.38 3.65 -4.94
CA CYS A 62 -6.75 2.27 -5.22
C CYS A 62 -7.45 1.59 -4.03
N VAL A 63 -7.18 2.06 -2.80
CA VAL A 63 -7.84 1.57 -1.59
C VAL A 63 -9.31 1.99 -1.60
N ASP A 64 -9.60 3.23 -1.99
CA ASP A 64 -10.97 3.73 -2.12
C ASP A 64 -11.78 2.94 -3.15
N TRP A 65 -11.19 2.64 -4.31
CA TRP A 65 -11.84 1.81 -5.31
C TRP A 65 -12.09 0.39 -4.81
N HIS A 66 -11.14 -0.17 -4.06
CA HIS A 66 -11.33 -1.47 -3.44
C HIS A 66 -12.49 -1.42 -2.42
N TRP A 67 -12.55 -0.40 -1.56
CA TRP A 67 -13.66 -0.22 -0.64
C TRP A 67 -15.00 -0.10 -1.34
N TYR A 68 -15.07 0.67 -2.42
CA TYR A 68 -16.27 0.80 -3.22
C TYR A 68 -16.73 -0.53 -3.84
N VAL A 69 -15.81 -1.34 -4.37
CA VAL A 69 -16.14 -2.69 -4.88
C VAL A 69 -16.68 -3.59 -3.76
N ARG A 70 -16.10 -3.51 -2.56
CA ARG A 70 -16.57 -4.27 -1.39
C ARG A 70 -17.94 -3.83 -0.90
N GLU A 71 -18.22 -2.53 -0.94
CA GLU A 71 -19.54 -1.98 -0.62
C GLU A 71 -20.60 -2.50 -1.61
N LEU A 72 -20.30 -2.52 -2.91
CA LEU A 72 -21.19 -3.09 -3.93
C LEU A 72 -21.44 -4.60 -3.75
N LEU A 73 -20.51 -5.32 -3.12
CA LEU A 73 -20.67 -6.72 -2.72
C LEU A 73 -21.46 -6.90 -1.40
N GLY A 74 -21.84 -5.81 -0.74
CA GLY A 74 -22.54 -5.81 0.54
C GLY A 74 -21.64 -6.12 1.74
N TYR A 75 -20.32 -6.05 1.59
CA TYR A 75 -19.39 -6.25 2.70
C TYR A 75 -19.33 -5.02 3.60
N GLN A 76 -19.45 -5.26 4.90
CA GLN A 76 -19.23 -4.23 5.92
C GLN A 76 -17.73 -4.00 6.09
N ASN A 77 -17.34 -2.73 6.19
CA ASN A 77 -15.96 -2.37 6.42
C ASN A 77 -15.61 -2.56 7.91
N THR A 78 -14.68 -3.47 8.20
CA THR A 78 -14.33 -3.86 9.58
C THR A 78 -13.16 -3.07 10.15
N SER A 79 -12.52 -2.21 9.36
CA SER A 79 -11.37 -1.42 9.81
C SER A 79 -11.31 -0.07 9.11
N SER A 80 -10.86 0.96 9.85
CA SER A 80 -10.56 2.27 9.30
C SER A 80 -9.20 2.34 8.59
N SER A 81 -8.36 1.29 8.71
CA SER A 81 -7.03 1.23 8.08
C SER A 81 -6.93 0.03 7.14
N TYR A 82 -6.51 0.30 5.90
CA TYR A 82 -6.41 -0.74 4.89
C TYR A 82 -5.34 -1.79 5.20
N ILE A 83 -4.20 -1.39 5.76
CA ILE A 83 -3.15 -2.35 6.11
C ILE A 83 -3.58 -3.20 7.30
N HIS A 84 -4.27 -2.62 8.30
CA HIS A 84 -4.89 -3.39 9.37
C HIS A 84 -5.90 -4.40 8.81
N PHE A 85 -6.80 -3.96 7.92
CA PHE A 85 -7.74 -4.83 7.23
C PHE A 85 -7.04 -5.98 6.49
N LEU A 86 -5.99 -5.68 5.73
CA LEU A 86 -5.23 -6.66 4.98
C LEU A 86 -4.57 -7.69 5.90
N VAL A 87 -3.93 -7.23 6.99
CA VAL A 87 -3.32 -8.11 8.00
C VAL A 87 -4.38 -9.00 8.65
N LEU A 88 -5.53 -8.44 9.05
CA LEU A 88 -6.63 -9.21 9.63
C LEU A 88 -7.14 -10.28 8.64
N LYS A 89 -7.32 -9.93 7.36
CA LYS A 89 -7.81 -10.87 6.35
C LYS A 89 -6.81 -11.97 5.99
N ILE A 90 -5.52 -11.67 5.98
CA ILE A 90 -4.47 -12.65 5.64
C ILE A 90 -4.13 -13.55 6.84
N THR A 91 -4.01 -12.97 8.05
CA THR A 91 -3.51 -13.67 9.23
C THR A 91 -4.61 -14.16 10.16
N GLY A 92 -5.81 -13.57 10.10
CA GLY A 92 -6.89 -13.80 11.06
C GLY A 92 -6.69 -13.12 12.42
N ILE A 93 -5.60 -12.38 12.61
CA ILE A 93 -5.26 -11.74 13.89
C ILE A 93 -5.69 -10.27 13.86
N ASP A 94 -6.48 -9.85 14.86
CA ASP A 94 -6.90 -8.46 15.03
C ASP A 94 -5.90 -7.70 15.93
N PHE A 95 -4.89 -7.12 15.28
CA PHE A 95 -3.93 -6.26 15.98
C PHE A 95 -4.52 -4.86 16.25
N PRO A 96 -4.03 -4.14 17.27
CA PRO A 96 -4.40 -2.75 17.46
C PRO A 96 -4.11 -1.89 16.21
N ILE A 97 -5.09 -1.15 15.70
CA ILE A 97 -4.97 -0.34 14.47
C ILE A 97 -3.78 0.63 14.57
N ASN A 98 -3.64 1.30 15.70
CA ASN A 98 -2.53 2.22 15.98
C ASN A 98 -1.14 1.55 15.89
N LEU A 99 -1.03 0.28 16.29
CA LEU A 99 0.21 -0.48 16.15
C LEU A 99 0.52 -0.74 14.68
N VAL A 100 -0.46 -1.24 13.92
CA VAL A 100 -0.30 -1.54 12.49
C VAL A 100 0.04 -0.27 11.70
N ASP A 101 -0.65 0.83 11.97
CA ASP A 101 -0.42 2.10 11.27
C ASP A 101 0.97 2.69 11.59
N THR A 102 1.40 2.62 12.86
CA THR A 102 2.73 3.08 13.28
C THR A 102 3.83 2.27 12.60
N ILE A 103 3.69 0.94 12.55
CA ILE A 103 4.64 0.05 11.87
C ILE A 103 4.65 0.36 10.37
N THR A 104 3.48 0.49 9.75
CA THR A 104 3.35 0.79 8.31
C THR A 104 4.07 2.08 7.94
N ALA A 105 3.80 3.17 8.68
CA ALA A 105 4.44 4.46 8.45
C ALA A 105 5.96 4.37 8.64
N THR A 106 6.41 3.74 9.74
CA THR A 106 7.82 3.57 10.05
C THR A 106 8.56 2.82 8.94
N VAL A 107 8.01 1.68 8.49
CA VAL A 107 8.58 0.88 7.40
C VAL A 107 8.62 1.69 6.11
N LEU A 108 7.53 2.39 5.75
CA LEU A 108 7.46 3.22 4.55
C LEU A 108 8.58 4.28 4.52
N PHE A 109 8.75 5.06 5.59
CA PHE A 109 9.78 6.08 5.64
C PHE A 109 11.19 5.49 5.61
N LEU A 110 11.43 4.36 6.29
CA LEU A 110 12.72 3.67 6.24
C LEU A 110 13.07 3.22 4.81
N VAL A 111 12.13 2.57 4.10
CA VAL A 111 12.39 2.09 2.74
C VAL A 111 12.52 3.23 1.73
N VAL A 112 11.84 4.36 1.92
CA VAL A 112 12.04 5.59 1.13
C VAL A 112 13.48 6.10 1.26
N VAL A 113 14.01 6.18 2.49
CA VAL A 113 15.39 6.61 2.74
C VAL A 113 16.39 5.65 2.10
N ILE A 114 16.22 4.34 2.32
CA ILE A 114 17.10 3.30 1.74
C ILE A 114 17.08 3.35 0.21
N SER A 115 15.89 3.37 -0.39
CA SER A 115 15.72 3.38 -1.84
C SER A 115 16.30 4.65 -2.47
N SER A 116 16.08 5.82 -1.84
CA SER A 116 16.66 7.10 -2.28
C SER A 116 18.19 7.07 -2.24
N TYR A 117 18.78 6.61 -1.13
CA TYR A 117 20.23 6.48 -1.00
C TYR A 117 20.84 5.58 -2.07
N LEU A 118 20.26 4.42 -2.33
CA LEU A 118 20.75 3.47 -3.33
C LEU A 118 20.65 4.02 -4.76
N ASN A 119 19.59 4.77 -5.08
CA ASN A 119 19.45 5.43 -6.38
C ASN A 119 20.45 6.57 -6.57
N ILE A 120 20.67 7.41 -5.54
CA ILE A 120 21.67 8.48 -5.58
C ILE A 120 23.09 7.92 -5.75
N LYS A 121 23.44 6.86 -5.00
CA LYS A 121 24.74 6.20 -5.12
C LYS A 121 24.98 5.65 -6.53
N LYS A 122 23.97 5.02 -7.13
CA LYS A 122 24.02 4.50 -8.51
C LYS A 122 24.20 5.62 -9.54
N TRP A 123 23.57 6.77 -9.32
CA TRP A 123 23.72 7.93 -10.21
C TRP A 123 25.12 8.53 -10.14
N LYS A 124 25.71 8.66 -8.94
CA LYS A 124 27.09 9.15 -8.76
C LYS A 124 28.18 8.22 -9.30
N SER A 125 27.89 6.93 -9.49
CA SER A 125 28.83 5.94 -10.03
C SER A 125 28.79 5.80 -11.55
N LYS A 126 27.90 6.54 -12.23
CA LYS A 126 27.83 6.64 -13.69
C LYS A 126 28.47 7.94 -14.15
#